data_AF-A0A069E9H0-F1
#
_entry.id   AF-A0A069E9H0-F1
#
_cell.length_a   1.000
_cell.length_b   1.000
_cell.length_c   1.000
_cell.angle_alpha   90.00
_cell.angle_beta   90.00
_cell.angle_gamma   90.00
#
_symmetry.space_group_name_H-M   'P 1'
#
loop_
_entity.id
_entity.type
_entity.pdbx_description
1 polymer ?
#
loop_
_entity_poly.entity_id
_entity_poly.type
_entity_poly.pdbx_seq_one_letter_code
_entity_poly.pdbx_strand_id
1 'polypeptide(L)'
;MIGGGERRLCLTLGALAEIEAAFGCKRMSELDARLRSLSAADLTLVLAALLRGGGEDEAAARLGSADVSPGAAARAVAEAFRLGLAA
;
A
#
# COMPACT_ATOMS: atom_id res chain seq x y z
N MET A 1 -2.16 -11.65 6.09
CA MET A 1 -3.57 -11.87 5.69
C MET A 1 -4.24 -10.52 5.53
N ILE A 2 -4.87 -10.27 4.39
CA ILE A 2 -5.65 -9.05 4.10
C ILE A 2 -7.06 -9.50 3.73
N GLY A 3 -8.08 -9.03 4.44
CA GLY A 3 -9.49 -9.35 4.14
C GLY A 3 -9.81 -10.84 4.29
N GLY A 4 -9.21 -11.50 5.28
CA GLY A 4 -9.40 -12.93 5.53
C GLY A 4 -8.60 -13.90 4.63
N GLY A 5 -7.78 -13.39 3.70
CA GLY A 5 -6.96 -14.23 2.80
C GLY A 5 -5.46 -13.91 2.84
N GLU A 6 -4.62 -14.88 2.47
CA GLU A 6 -3.23 -14.61 2.12
C GLU A 6 -3.18 -13.86 0.79
N ARG A 7 -2.42 -12.76 0.75
CA ARG A 7 -2.33 -11.85 -0.40
C ARG A 7 -0.89 -11.45 -0.62
N ARG A 8 -0.48 -11.36 -1.87
CA ARG A 8 0.84 -10.84 -2.22
C ARG A 8 0.82 -9.31 -2.25
N LEU A 9 1.73 -8.70 -1.49
CA LEU A 9 2.00 -7.27 -1.53
C LEU A 9 3.39 -7.08 -2.13
N CYS A 10 3.52 -6.20 -3.10
CA CYS A 10 4.81 -5.90 -3.72
C CYS A 10 4.95 -4.40 -3.97
N LEU A 11 6.05 -3.82 -3.48
CA LEU A 11 6.42 -2.44 -3.78
C LEU A 11 7.17 -2.41 -5.12
N THR A 12 6.42 -2.51 -6.22
CA THR A 12 6.98 -2.33 -7.56
C THR A 12 7.13 -0.84 -7.88
N LEU A 13 7.91 -0.49 -8.91
CA LEU A 13 7.96 0.89 -9.41
C LEU A 13 6.57 1.39 -9.84
N GLY A 14 5.72 0.52 -10.38
CA GLY A 14 4.33 0.87 -10.72
C GLY A 14 3.48 1.16 -9.49
N ALA A 15 3.59 0.35 -8.44
CA ALA A 15 2.91 0.60 -7.17
C ALA A 15 3.39 1.90 -6.51
N LEU A 16 4.69 2.16 -6.56
CA LEU A 16 5.28 3.39 -6.02
C LEU A 16 4.81 4.63 -6.78
N ALA A 17 4.80 4.60 -8.11
CA ALA A 17 4.29 5.68 -8.95
C ALA A 17 2.78 5.94 -8.70
N GLU A 18 2.01 4.89 -8.45
CA GLU A 18 0.60 5.02 -8.10
C GLU A 18 0.41 5.73 -6.74
N ILE A 19 1.22 5.37 -5.74
CA ILE A 19 1.19 6.03 -4.42
C ILE A 19 1.56 7.51 -4.55
N GLU A 20 2.61 7.83 -5.32
CA GLU A 20 3.02 9.21 -5.59
C GLU A 20 1.88 10.00 -6.24
N ALA A 21 1.24 9.44 -7.26
CA ALA A 21 0.11 10.07 -7.94
C ALA A 21 -1.09 10.30 -7.00
N ALA A 22 -1.42 9.31 -6.16
CA ALA A 22 -2.51 9.42 -5.18
C ALA A 22 -2.28 10.52 -4.14
N PHE A 23 -1.01 10.78 -3.79
CA PHE A 23 -0.65 11.83 -2.84
C PHE A 23 -0.25 13.16 -3.49
N GLY A 24 -0.26 13.24 -4.81
CA GLY A 24 0.19 14.43 -5.55
C GLY A 24 1.68 14.72 -5.38
N CYS A 25 2.48 13.71 -5.02
CA CYS A 25 3.93 13.82 -4.91
C CYS A 25 4.57 13.70 -6.29
N LYS A 26 5.60 14.50 -6.55
CA LYS A 26 6.42 14.43 -7.78
C LYS A 26 7.79 13.83 -7.57
N ARG A 27 8.18 13.65 -6.29
CA ARG A 27 9.51 13.21 -5.87
C ARG A 27 9.40 12.31 -4.65
N MET A 28 10.30 11.33 -4.56
CA MET A 28 10.40 10.41 -3.43
C MET A 28 10.56 11.11 -2.07
N SER A 29 11.23 12.26 -2.04
CA SER A 29 11.41 13.03 -0.79
C SER A 29 10.11 13.64 -0.26
N GLU A 30 9.14 13.94 -1.12
CA GLU A 30 7.81 14.42 -0.72
C GLU A 30 6.98 13.27 -0.14
N LEU A 31 7.20 12.05 -0.67
CA LEU A 31 6.53 10.86 -0.22
C LEU A 31 6.92 10.46 1.21
N ASP A 32 8.20 10.58 1.60
CA ASP A 32 8.64 10.27 2.98
C ASP A 32 7.86 11.08 4.03
N ALA A 33 7.73 12.39 3.82
CA ALA A 33 6.99 13.26 4.74
C ALA A 33 5.50 12.88 4.83
N ARG A 34 4.89 12.49 3.71
CA ARG A 34 3.47 12.10 3.66
C ARG A 34 3.22 10.75 4.33
N LEU A 35 4.11 9.78 4.13
CA LEU A 35 4.00 8.44 4.74
C LEU A 35 4.09 8.46 6.28
N ARG A 36 4.67 9.51 6.87
CA ARG A 36 4.70 9.70 8.34
C ARG A 36 3.38 10.15 8.94
N SER A 37 2.41 10.56 8.13
CA SER A 37 1.14 11.16 8.58
C SER A 37 -0.08 10.59 7.83
N LEU A 38 -0.09 9.27 7.62
CA LEU A 38 -1.18 8.60 6.91
C LEU A 38 -2.47 8.58 7.73
N SER A 39 -3.56 9.02 7.09
CA SER A 39 -4.91 8.71 7.53
C SER A 39 -5.30 7.27 7.20
N ALA A 40 -6.44 6.80 7.71
CA ALA A 40 -6.97 5.49 7.34
C ALA A 40 -7.23 5.37 5.83
N ALA A 41 -7.73 6.44 5.19
CA ALA A 41 -7.94 6.48 3.75
C ALA A 41 -6.62 6.40 2.97
N ASP A 42 -5.60 7.11 3.44
CA ASP A 42 -4.26 7.03 2.83
C ASP A 42 -3.68 5.63 2.96
N LEU A 43 -3.85 4.98 4.10
CA LEU A 43 -3.41 3.60 4.31
C LEU A 43 -4.12 2.63 3.35
N THR A 44 -5.42 2.82 3.10
CA THR A 44 -6.17 2.04 2.10
C THR A 44 -5.60 2.24 0.69
N LEU A 45 -5.27 3.47 0.30
CA LEU A 45 -4.68 3.77 -1.01
C LEU A 45 -3.33 3.08 -1.19
N VAL A 46 -2.46 3.16 -0.18
CA VAL A 46 -1.14 2.51 -0.20
C VAL A 46 -1.29 0.99 -0.28
N LEU A 47 -2.16 0.40 0.54
CA LEU A 47 -2.39 -1.03 0.54
C LEU A 47 -2.95 -1.53 -0.80
N ALA A 48 -3.86 -0.78 -1.42
CA ALA A 48 -4.40 -1.11 -2.74
C ALA A 48 -3.32 -1.08 -3.84
N ALA A 49 -2.42 -0.08 -3.82
CA ALA A 49 -1.30 -0.01 -4.77
C ALA A 49 -0.34 -1.20 -4.60
N LEU A 50 -0.04 -1.60 -3.37
CA LEU A 50 0.81 -2.76 -3.09
C LEU A 50 0.17 -4.08 -3.50
N LEU A 51 -1.14 -4.24 -3.35
CA LEU A 51 -1.90 -5.39 -3.85
C LEU A 51 -1.80 -5.48 -5.37
N ARG A 52 -2.02 -4.37 -6.09
CA ARG A 52 -1.85 -4.32 -7.55
C ARG A 52 -0.42 -4.64 -7.97
N GLY A 53 0.57 -4.10 -7.27
CA GLY A 53 1.99 -4.45 -7.49
C GLY A 53 2.28 -5.94 -7.31
N GLY A 54 1.52 -6.62 -6.44
CA GLY A 54 1.58 -8.07 -6.22
C GLY A 54 0.75 -8.92 -7.19
N GLY A 55 -0.03 -8.30 -8.09
CA GLY A 55 -0.95 -8.98 -9.00
C GLY A 55 -2.33 -9.31 -8.39
N GLU A 56 -2.72 -8.65 -7.29
CA GLU A 56 -3.96 -8.88 -6.56
C GLU A 56 -5.02 -7.80 -6.89
N ASP A 57 -5.29 -7.54 -8.17
CA ASP A 57 -6.18 -6.45 -8.63
C ASP A 57 -7.60 -6.55 -8.05
N GLU A 58 -8.18 -7.76 -8.03
CA GLU A 58 -9.52 -7.97 -7.46
C GLU A 58 -9.57 -7.68 -5.96
N ALA A 59 -8.51 -8.05 -5.23
CA ALA A 59 -8.43 -7.78 -3.80
C ALA A 59 -8.28 -6.26 -3.54
N ALA A 60 -7.50 -5.57 -4.37
CA ALA A 60 -7.35 -4.12 -4.31
C ALA A 60 -8.68 -3.40 -4.58
N ALA A 61 -9.44 -3.84 -5.57
CA ALA A 61 -10.74 -3.25 -5.92
C ALA A 61 -11.79 -3.41 -4.79
N ARG A 62 -11.72 -4.51 -4.04
CA ARG A 62 -12.67 -4.81 -2.95
C ARG A 62 -12.27 -4.24 -1.60
N LEU A 63 -11.09 -3.64 -1.48
CA LEU A 63 -10.46 -3.28 -0.20
C LEU A 63 -11.33 -2.36 0.66
N GLY A 64 -12.09 -1.44 0.06
CA GLY A 64 -12.99 -0.52 0.79
C GLY A 64 -14.15 -1.21 1.53
N SER A 65 -14.45 -2.47 1.18
CA SER A 65 -15.47 -3.31 1.83
C SER A 65 -14.87 -4.50 2.58
N ALA A 66 -13.54 -4.65 2.56
CA ALA A 66 -12.87 -5.79 3.15
C ALA A 66 -12.75 -5.64 4.66
N ASP A 67 -12.93 -6.73 5.39
CA ASP A 67 -12.66 -6.78 6.83
C ASP A 67 -11.15 -6.85 7.08
N VAL A 68 -10.52 -5.68 7.14
CA VAL A 68 -9.09 -5.51 7.36
C VAL A 68 -8.90 -4.66 8.61
N SER A 69 -8.29 -5.22 9.65
CA SER A 69 -7.95 -4.42 10.82
C SER A 69 -6.88 -3.38 10.46
N PRO A 70 -6.97 -2.13 10.97
CA PRO A 70 -5.99 -1.09 10.67
C PRO A 70 -4.55 -1.50 11.03
N GLY A 71 -4.37 -2.22 12.15
CA GLY A 71 -3.07 -2.71 12.57
C GLY A 71 -2.48 -3.78 11.63
N ALA A 72 -3.32 -4.66 11.06
CA ALA A 72 -2.86 -5.63 10.08
C ALA A 72 -2.47 -4.95 8.76
N ALA A 73 -3.28 -3.98 8.31
CA ALA A 73 -2.97 -3.17 7.12
C ALA A 73 -1.63 -2.43 7.29
N ALA A 74 -1.45 -1.72 8.40
CA ALA A 74 -0.23 -0.96 8.66
C ALA A 74 1.02 -1.85 8.69
N ARG A 75 0.96 -3.01 9.36
CA ARG A 75 2.08 -3.97 9.39
C ARG A 75 2.41 -4.52 8.00
N ALA A 76 1.38 -4.88 7.22
CA ALA A 76 1.57 -5.44 5.90
C ALA A 76 2.18 -4.42 4.93
N VAL A 77 1.74 -3.16 5.00
CA VAL A 77 2.34 -2.04 4.27
C VAL A 77 3.80 -1.84 4.69
N ALA A 78 4.08 -1.73 5.99
CA ALA A 78 5.44 -1.52 6.51
C ALA A 78 6.39 -2.64 6.05
N GLU A 79 5.92 -3.89 6.09
CA GLU A 79 6.71 -5.04 5.64
C GLU A 79 6.98 -5.02 4.14
N ALA A 80 5.99 -4.66 3.31
CA ALA A 80 6.19 -4.54 1.87
C ALA A 80 7.22 -3.45 1.51
N PHE A 81 7.20 -2.31 2.21
CA PHE A 81 8.21 -1.26 2.05
C PHE A 81 9.59 -1.71 2.50
N ARG A 82 9.68 -2.39 3.65
CA ARG A 82 10.95 -2.93 4.16
C ARG A 82 11.58 -3.91 3.17
N LEU A 83 10.79 -4.80 2.57
CA LEU A 83 11.28 -5.77 1.60
C LEU A 83 11.64 -5.12 0.25
N GLY A 84 10.84 -4.17 -0.23
CA GLY A 84 11.05 -3.54 -1.54
C GLY A 84 12.20 -2.53 -1.60
N LEU A 85 12.56 -1.91 -0.48
CA LEU A 85 13.66 -0.94 -0.39
C LEU A 85 14.99 -1.53 0.09
N ALA A 86 14.98 -2.77 0.58
CA ALA A 86 16.19 -3.48 1.01
C ALA A 86 16.86 -4.31 -0.12
N ALA A 87 16.31 -4.26 -1.34
CA ALA A 87 16.75 -5.03 -2.50
C ALA A 87 17.74 -4.26 -3.38
#